data_AF-A0A7G9YI46-F1
#
_entry.id   AF-A0A7G9YI46-F1
#
_cell.length_a   1.000
_cell.length_b   1.000
_cell.length_c   1.000
_cell.angle_alpha   90.00
_cell.angle_beta   90.00
_cell.angle_gamma   90.00
#
_symmetry.space_group_name_H-M   'P 1'
#
loop_
_entity.id
_entity.type
_entity.pdbx_description
1 polymer ?
#
loop_
_entity_poly.entity_id
_entity_poly.type
_entity_poly.pdbx_seq_one_letter_code
_entity_poly.pdbx_strand_id
1 'polypeptide(L)'
;MIGENVRIVDWGIEQWNNFYHAIFHSKTPESAIVIIHNDGVPIKVVHTKDGSRPELKERFSDCCQIQDMMKAIYREEDVKTVYAVAYPAIRRIFTRFERTVDCDANYIKQLFSLKDAISCEFGHGITQYPAGSHWLADFEYKTVKKLFASAPDNALVMLTIFSGQDIWTNWIIGIEGGTITLITTLDVIKPKIGSTGDWRRECRQITDGVKKQFGVKPLSFFMDHETFRGLIEAKGKLRFFADALSTKKIVSKALPIKYRIMLFLRRIFPK
;
A
#
# COMPACT_ATOMS: atom_id res chain seq x y z
N MET A 1 2.48 -17.24 10.17
CA MET A 1 3.95 -17.15 10.31
C MET A 1 4.64 -16.28 9.26
N ILE A 2 4.22 -16.14 8.00
CA ILE A 2 5.02 -15.67 6.81
C ILE A 2 6.23 -16.60 6.54
N GLY A 3 6.22 -17.33 5.42
CA GLY A 3 7.19 -18.38 5.11
C GLY A 3 8.60 -17.84 4.92
N GLU A 4 9.62 -18.69 5.15
CA GLU A 4 11.06 -18.33 5.09
C GLU A 4 11.48 -17.74 3.73
N ASN A 5 10.70 -17.95 2.67
CA ASN A 5 10.99 -17.46 1.32
C ASN A 5 9.73 -16.86 0.67
N VAL A 6 9.32 -15.67 1.10
CA VAL A 6 8.26 -14.93 0.40
C VAL A 6 8.76 -14.57 -0.99
N ARG A 7 8.18 -15.18 -2.02
CA ARG A 7 8.48 -14.81 -3.40
C ARG A 7 7.74 -13.52 -3.74
N ILE A 8 8.49 -12.46 -4.00
CA ILE A 8 7.97 -11.22 -4.58
C ILE A 8 8.37 -11.23 -6.06
N VAL A 9 7.38 -11.31 -6.95
CA VAL A 9 7.60 -11.45 -8.39
C VAL A 9 6.79 -10.37 -9.10
N ASP A 10 7.39 -9.73 -10.10
CA ASP A 10 6.74 -8.74 -10.99
C ASP A 10 5.96 -7.64 -10.23
N TRP A 11 6.49 -7.22 -9.08
CA TRP A 11 5.89 -6.18 -8.26
C TRP A 11 6.59 -4.84 -8.49
N GLY A 12 5.98 -4.00 -9.32
CA GLY A 12 6.53 -2.68 -9.68
C GLY A 12 6.43 -1.64 -8.55
N ILE A 13 7.25 -0.59 -8.63
CA ILE A 13 7.22 0.56 -7.70
C ILE A 13 5.82 1.19 -7.67
N GLU A 14 5.16 1.32 -8.82
CA GLU A 14 3.80 1.86 -8.93
C GLU A 14 2.76 0.98 -8.23
N GLN A 15 2.88 -0.34 -8.35
CA GLN A 15 1.98 -1.29 -7.70
C GLN A 15 2.20 -1.34 -6.19
N TRP A 16 3.45 -1.22 -5.73
CA TRP A 16 3.79 -1.05 -4.32
C TRP A 16 3.22 0.25 -3.77
N ASN A 17 3.41 1.36 -4.48
CA ASN A 17 2.85 2.64 -4.11
C ASN A 17 1.31 2.57 -4.04
N ASN A 18 0.65 2.03 -5.06
CA ASN A 18 -0.80 1.89 -5.07
C ASN A 18 -1.32 0.94 -3.99
N PHE A 19 -0.64 -0.18 -3.70
CA PHE A 19 -0.96 -1.08 -2.56
C PHE A 19 -0.83 -0.36 -1.23
N TYR A 20 0.30 0.32 -1.06
CA TYR A 20 0.60 1.04 0.14
C TYR A 20 -0.43 2.16 0.39
N HIS A 21 -0.81 2.89 -0.66
CA HIS A 21 -1.89 3.86 -0.56
C HIS A 21 -3.22 3.15 -0.29
N ALA A 22 -3.59 2.17 -1.09
CA ALA A 22 -4.81 1.41 -0.93
C ALA A 22 -5.05 0.88 0.48
N ILE A 23 -4.06 0.27 1.12
CA ILE A 23 -4.25 -0.35 2.43
C ILE A 23 -4.03 0.65 3.56
N PHE A 24 -3.11 1.60 3.39
CA PHE A 24 -2.62 2.42 4.50
C PHE A 24 -3.00 3.91 4.38
N HIS A 25 -3.50 4.37 3.23
CA HIS A 25 -3.92 5.75 2.97
C HIS A 25 -5.23 5.81 2.16
N SER A 26 -6.32 6.27 2.77
CA SER A 26 -7.58 6.52 2.05
C SER A 26 -7.49 7.58 0.93
N LYS A 27 -6.34 8.24 0.77
CA LYS A 27 -6.09 9.31 -0.19
C LYS A 27 -4.90 8.95 -1.09
N THR A 28 -4.92 9.49 -2.30
CA THR A 28 -3.78 9.51 -3.23
C THR A 28 -2.47 9.84 -2.52
N PRO A 29 -1.31 9.35 -3.00
CA PRO A 29 0.00 9.82 -2.55
C PRO A 29 0.00 11.33 -2.51
N GLU A 30 -0.02 11.84 -1.29
CA GLU A 30 0.03 13.26 -1.04
C GLU A 30 1.41 13.71 -1.53
N SER A 31 1.45 14.63 -2.50
CA SER A 31 2.71 15.20 -2.98
C SER A 31 3.44 15.78 -1.78
N ALA A 32 4.70 15.39 -1.64
CA ALA A 32 5.52 15.82 -0.54
C ALA A 32 6.89 16.22 -1.03
N ILE A 33 7.50 17.17 -0.32
CA ILE A 33 8.90 17.52 -0.50
C ILE A 33 9.69 16.96 0.67
N VAL A 34 10.81 16.31 0.38
CA VAL A 34 11.77 15.83 1.36
C VAL A 34 13.04 16.66 1.23
N ILE A 35 13.38 17.38 2.29
CA ILE A 35 14.59 18.16 2.42
C ILE A 35 15.57 17.37 3.29
N ILE A 36 16.68 16.93 2.71
CA ILE A 36 17.80 16.40 3.48
C ILE A 36 18.71 17.57 3.82
N HIS A 37 18.98 17.77 5.10
CA HIS A 37 19.80 18.89 5.57
C HIS A 37 20.89 18.43 6.53
N ASN A 38 21.97 19.20 6.65
CA ASN A 38 22.96 19.04 7.71
C ASN A 38 23.01 20.32 8.52
N ASP A 39 22.66 20.24 9.80
CA ASP A 39 22.60 21.39 10.72
C ASP A 39 21.83 22.59 10.17
N GLY A 40 20.62 22.33 9.67
CA GLY A 40 19.75 23.31 9.04
C GLY A 40 20.10 23.69 7.59
N VAL A 41 21.28 23.34 7.09
CA VAL A 41 21.71 23.64 5.72
C VAL A 41 21.19 22.57 4.75
N PRO A 42 20.35 22.91 3.75
CA PRO A 42 19.83 21.94 2.79
C PRO A 42 20.94 21.36 1.91
N ILE A 43 21.02 20.04 1.85
CA ILE A 43 21.92 19.30 0.96
C ILE A 43 21.17 18.86 -0.29
N LYS A 44 19.94 18.37 -0.11
CA LYS A 44 19.12 17.83 -1.20
C LYS A 44 17.64 18.12 -0.95
N VAL A 45 16.94 18.51 -2.00
CA VAL A 45 15.49 18.69 -1.99
C VAL A 45 14.89 17.77 -3.05
N VAL A 46 13.90 16.98 -2.68
CA VAL A 46 13.26 15.98 -3.56
C VAL A 46 11.76 16.13 -3.47
N HIS A 47 11.10 16.27 -4.62
CA HIS A 47 9.66 16.13 -4.75
C HIS A 47 9.32 14.65 -4.97
N THR A 48 8.37 14.09 -4.22
CA THR A 48 8.04 12.66 -4.28
C THR A 48 7.51 12.20 -5.63
N LYS A 49 6.98 13.12 -6.46
CA LYS A 49 6.50 12.82 -7.81
C LYS A 49 7.49 13.23 -8.91
N ASP A 50 8.12 14.38 -8.76
CA ASP A 50 8.89 14.99 -9.85
C ASP A 50 10.41 14.78 -9.70
N GLY A 51 10.83 14.13 -8.61
CA GLY A 51 12.24 13.83 -8.36
C GLY A 51 13.00 15.02 -7.78
N SER A 52 14.28 15.14 -8.13
CA SER A 52 15.20 16.12 -7.53
C SER A 52 14.82 17.55 -7.90
N ARG A 53 14.79 18.45 -6.90
CA ARG A 53 14.42 19.87 -7.04
C ARG A 53 15.53 20.80 -6.49
N PRO A 54 16.76 20.76 -7.03
CA PRO A 54 17.88 21.55 -6.52
C PRO A 54 17.61 23.07 -6.52
N GLU A 55 16.79 23.57 -7.44
CA GLU A 55 16.40 24.97 -7.57
C GLU A 55 15.73 25.54 -6.32
N LEU A 56 15.02 24.70 -5.55
CA LEU A 56 14.37 25.12 -4.31
C LEU A 56 15.39 25.44 -3.21
N LYS A 57 16.60 24.89 -3.27
CA LYS A 57 17.66 25.22 -2.32
C LYS A 57 18.11 26.68 -2.48
N GLU A 58 18.25 27.14 -3.71
CA GLU A 58 18.72 28.50 -4.01
C GLU A 58 17.62 29.53 -3.74
N ARG A 59 16.38 29.22 -4.15
CA ARG A 59 15.20 30.08 -3.94
C ARG A 59 14.93 30.43 -2.48
N PHE A 60 15.23 29.52 -1.56
CA PHE A 60 15.00 29.72 -0.13
C PHE A 60 16.31 29.80 0.68
N SER A 61 17.39 30.23 0.03
CA SER A 61 18.71 30.39 0.68
C SER A 61 18.71 31.45 1.79
N ASP A 62 17.80 32.43 1.72
CA ASP A 62 17.63 33.48 2.74
C ASP A 62 16.92 32.99 4.02
N CYS A 63 16.39 31.76 4.03
CA CYS A 63 15.77 31.19 5.23
C CYS A 63 16.84 30.82 6.27
N CYS A 64 16.88 31.56 7.39
CA CYS A 64 17.82 31.33 8.48
C CYS A 64 17.59 30.00 9.23
N GLN A 65 16.40 29.41 9.13
CA GLN A 65 16.06 28.15 9.78
C GLN A 65 15.35 27.20 8.83
N ILE A 66 15.61 25.90 8.99
CA ILE A 66 14.99 24.84 8.18
C ILE A 66 13.46 24.85 8.32
N GLN A 67 12.93 25.22 9.49
CA GLN A 67 11.48 25.29 9.72
C GLN A 67 10.83 26.40 8.89
N ASP A 68 11.51 27.52 8.70
CA ASP A 68 11.00 28.63 7.90
C ASP A 68 11.06 28.28 6.41
N MET A 69 12.13 27.61 5.98
CA MET A 69 12.24 27.05 4.63
C MET A 69 11.11 26.05 4.34
N MET A 70 10.81 25.14 5.27
CA MET A 70 9.71 24.17 5.11
C MET A 70 8.35 24.88 4.96
N LYS A 71 8.10 25.92 5.75
CA LYS A 71 6.87 26.72 5.67
C LYS A 71 6.77 27.49 4.34
N ALA A 72 7.88 28.04 3.86
CA ALA A 72 7.94 28.77 2.60
C ALA A 72 7.67 27.83 1.42
N ILE A 73 8.37 26.68 1.37
CA ILE A 73 8.15 25.64 0.36
C ILE A 73 6.70 25.16 0.39
N TYR A 74 6.13 24.87 1.55
CA TYR A 74 4.74 24.43 1.67
C TYR A 74 3.73 25.46 1.14
N ARG A 75 4.02 26.76 1.23
CA ARG A 75 3.12 27.82 0.75
C ARG A 75 3.21 28.02 -0.76
N GLU A 76 4.39 27.82 -1.33
CA GLU A 76 4.67 28.10 -2.75
C GLU A 76 4.50 26.88 -3.65
N GLU A 77 4.75 25.68 -3.12
CA GLU A 77 4.66 24.44 -3.87
C GLU A 77 3.32 23.73 -3.59
N ASP A 78 2.71 23.12 -4.61
CA ASP A 78 1.45 22.36 -4.50
C ASP A 78 1.69 20.99 -3.83
N VAL A 79 2.06 21.03 -2.56
CA VAL A 79 2.38 19.88 -1.72
C VAL A 79 1.58 19.92 -0.44
N LYS A 80 1.22 18.73 0.05
CA LYS A 80 0.46 18.61 1.30
C LYS A 80 1.35 18.43 2.52
N THR A 81 2.62 18.08 2.32
CA THR A 81 3.57 17.92 3.42
C THR A 81 4.98 18.20 2.96
N VAL A 82 5.76 18.84 3.82
CA VAL A 82 7.21 18.99 3.66
C VAL A 82 7.87 18.28 4.84
N TYR A 83 8.84 17.42 4.55
CA TYR A 83 9.67 16.74 5.55
C TYR A 83 11.06 17.35 5.53
N ALA A 84 11.64 17.60 6.70
CA ALA A 84 13.06 17.87 6.84
C ALA A 84 13.71 16.70 7.59
N VAL A 85 14.71 16.11 6.96
CA VAL A 85 15.45 14.95 7.45
C VAL A 85 16.89 15.40 7.70
N ALA A 86 17.29 15.38 8.97
CA ALA A 86 18.67 15.65 9.33
C ALA A 86 19.56 14.52 8.82
N TYR A 87 20.68 14.85 8.19
CA TYR A 87 21.63 13.87 7.66
C TYR A 87 22.13 12.89 8.74
N PRO A 88 22.42 13.31 9.99
CA PRO A 88 22.72 12.38 11.07
C PRO A 88 21.57 11.40 11.41
N ALA A 89 20.31 11.79 11.18
CA ALA A 89 19.16 10.93 11.43
C ALA A 89 19.15 9.71 10.50
N ILE A 90 19.54 9.89 9.23
CA ILE A 90 19.66 8.79 8.26
C ILE A 90 20.60 7.71 8.80
N ARG A 91 21.78 8.11 9.31
CA ARG A 91 22.73 7.16 9.91
C ARG A 91 22.13 6.44 11.12
N ARG A 92 21.40 7.15 11.99
CA ARG A 92 20.75 6.54 13.16
C ARG A 92 19.65 5.56 12.78
N ILE A 93 18.88 5.86 11.74
CA ILE A 93 17.85 4.95 11.19
C ILE A 93 18.50 3.66 10.74
N PHE A 94 19.53 3.75 9.88
CA PHE A 94 20.22 2.55 9.38
C PHE A 94 20.90 1.78 10.50
N THR A 95 21.57 2.45 11.45
CA THR A 95 22.18 1.79 12.61
C THR A 95 21.14 1.06 13.45
N ARG A 96 19.96 1.65 13.65
CA ARG A 96 18.87 1.02 14.40
C ARG A 96 18.29 -0.15 13.62
N PHE A 97 18.07 0.01 12.32
CA PHE A 97 17.59 -1.04 11.44
C PHE A 97 18.54 -2.24 11.43
N GLU A 98 19.85 -2.03 11.27
CA GLU A 98 20.86 -3.10 11.30
C GLU A 98 20.86 -3.88 12.62
N ARG A 99 20.54 -3.23 13.75
CA ARG A 99 20.46 -3.87 15.07
C ARG A 99 19.18 -4.66 15.28
N THR A 100 18.10 -4.32 14.58
CA THR A 100 16.76 -4.90 14.80
C THR A 100 16.29 -5.78 13.66
N VAL A 101 16.93 -5.69 12.50
CA VAL A 101 16.62 -6.52 11.36
C VAL A 101 17.06 -7.95 11.65
N ASP A 102 16.09 -8.84 11.49
CA ASP A 102 16.31 -10.27 11.51
C ASP A 102 16.44 -10.68 10.04
N CYS A 103 17.69 -10.91 9.59
CA CYS A 103 17.98 -11.21 8.19
C CYS A 103 17.38 -12.55 7.75
N ASP A 104 17.15 -13.46 8.69
CA ASP A 104 16.50 -14.75 8.45
C ASP A 104 14.97 -14.63 8.50
N ALA A 105 14.45 -13.50 9.00
CA ALA A 105 13.03 -13.21 8.89
C ALA A 105 12.63 -12.79 7.48
N ASN A 106 11.36 -13.02 7.17
CA ASN A 106 10.75 -12.58 5.92
C ASN A 106 10.85 -11.05 5.71
N TYR A 107 10.85 -10.66 4.43
CA TYR A 107 10.95 -9.26 3.99
C TYR A 107 9.92 -8.31 4.59
N ILE A 108 8.68 -8.76 4.85
CA ILE A 108 7.67 -7.91 5.51
C ILE A 108 8.14 -7.53 6.92
N LYS A 109 8.59 -8.50 7.72
CA LYS A 109 9.12 -8.23 9.07
C LYS A 109 10.34 -7.30 8.99
N GLN A 110 11.22 -7.48 8.01
CA GLN A 110 12.35 -6.56 7.78
C GLN A 110 11.88 -5.14 7.43
N LEU A 111 10.88 -4.98 6.56
CA LEU A 111 10.29 -3.67 6.27
C LEU A 111 9.66 -3.02 7.50
N PHE A 112 9.01 -3.80 8.37
CA PHE A 112 8.51 -3.28 9.65
C PHE A 112 9.65 -2.85 10.57
N SER A 113 10.77 -3.59 10.63
CA SER A 113 11.97 -3.17 11.37
C SER A 113 12.53 -1.85 10.84
N LEU A 114 12.57 -1.65 9.51
CA LEU A 114 13.00 -0.39 8.91
C LEU A 114 12.01 0.74 9.22
N LYS A 115 10.72 0.48 9.07
CA LYS A 115 9.63 1.40 9.36
C LYS A 115 9.69 1.85 10.83
N ASP A 116 9.85 0.94 11.77
CA ASP A 116 9.99 1.26 13.19
C ASP A 116 11.27 2.06 13.47
N ALA A 117 12.38 1.75 12.78
CA ALA A 117 13.60 2.53 12.88
C ALA A 117 13.44 3.98 12.40
N ILE A 118 12.68 4.19 11.32
CA ILE A 118 12.31 5.51 10.80
C ILE A 118 11.39 6.24 11.78
N SER A 119 10.35 5.57 12.29
CA SER A 119 9.38 6.14 13.25
C SER A 119 10.07 6.74 14.47
N CYS A 120 11.13 6.09 14.97
CA CYS A 120 11.88 6.60 16.13
C CYS A 120 12.61 7.93 15.90
N GLU A 121 12.81 8.37 14.65
CA GLU A 121 13.43 9.67 14.37
C GLU A 121 12.41 10.80 14.17
N PHE A 122 11.11 10.51 14.07
CA PHE A 122 10.09 11.54 14.00
C PHE A 122 10.08 12.41 15.27
N GLY A 123 10.04 13.73 15.08
CA GLY A 123 10.08 14.72 16.16
C GLY A 123 11.50 15.05 16.66
N HIS A 124 12.53 14.36 16.16
CA HIS A 124 13.92 14.66 16.51
C HIS A 124 14.80 14.81 15.26
N GLY A 125 15.01 13.72 14.53
CA GLY A 125 15.80 13.70 13.30
C GLY A 125 15.01 13.92 12.02
N ILE A 126 13.70 13.70 12.08
CA ILE A 126 12.73 13.95 11.00
C ILE A 126 11.67 14.89 11.55
N THR A 127 11.48 16.03 10.89
CA THR A 127 10.41 16.98 11.18
C THR A 127 9.47 17.08 9.98
N GLN A 128 8.21 17.40 10.26
CA GLN A 128 7.12 17.43 9.29
C GLN A 128 6.40 18.79 9.41
N TYR A 129 6.03 19.36 8.26
CA TYR A 129 5.18 20.54 8.19
C TYR A 129 4.07 20.35 7.13
N PRO A 130 2.79 20.68 7.43
CA PRO A 130 2.28 21.03 8.75
C PRO A 130 2.41 19.86 9.74
N ALA A 131 2.54 20.18 11.03
CA ALA A 131 2.62 19.16 12.08
C ALA A 131 1.34 18.29 12.05
N GLY A 132 1.52 16.98 12.07
CA GLY A 132 0.41 16.03 12.01
C GLY A 132 0.86 14.64 12.44
N SER A 133 -0.10 13.73 12.59
CA SER A 133 0.21 12.33 12.86
C SER A 133 1.00 11.74 11.70
N HIS A 134 2.16 11.16 11.98
CA HIS A 134 2.90 10.40 10.99
C HIS A 134 2.25 9.03 10.86
N TRP A 135 1.82 8.71 9.64
CA TRP A 135 1.14 7.44 9.29
C TRP A 135 1.94 6.19 9.70
N LEU A 136 3.26 6.33 9.87
CA LEU A 136 4.14 5.26 10.33
C LEU A 136 3.86 4.83 11.78
N ALA A 137 3.22 5.65 12.63
CA ALA A 137 2.94 5.25 14.01
C ALA A 137 1.84 4.19 14.13
N ASP A 138 0.84 4.23 13.26
CA ASP A 138 -0.43 3.51 13.45
C ASP A 138 -0.39 2.04 13.01
N PHE A 139 0.78 1.54 12.60
CA PHE A 139 0.87 0.26 11.91
C PHE A 139 1.82 -0.75 12.55
N GLU A 140 1.26 -1.80 13.17
CA GLU A 140 2.04 -2.89 13.76
C GLU A 140 2.01 -4.16 12.89
N TYR A 141 3.15 -4.85 12.82
CA TYR A 141 3.28 -6.15 12.16
C TYR A 141 2.26 -7.18 12.69
N LYS A 142 1.90 -7.10 13.98
CA LYS A 142 0.91 -7.98 14.62
C LYS A 142 -0.48 -7.84 14.00
N THR A 143 -0.87 -6.64 13.59
CA THR A 143 -2.17 -6.38 12.95
C THR A 143 -2.25 -7.03 11.57
N VAL A 144 -1.18 -6.90 10.78
CA VAL A 144 -1.05 -7.58 9.48
C VAL A 144 -1.12 -9.09 9.67
N LYS A 145 -0.37 -9.64 10.62
CA LYS A 145 -0.35 -11.08 10.92
C LYS A 145 -1.74 -11.62 11.28
N LYS A 146 -2.52 -10.89 12.10
CA LYS A 146 -3.89 -11.29 12.49
C LYS A 146 -4.84 -11.33 11.29
N LEU A 147 -4.73 -10.38 10.36
CA LEU A 147 -5.55 -10.34 9.16
C LEU A 147 -5.35 -11.61 8.31
N PHE A 148 -4.10 -11.98 8.05
CA PHE A 148 -3.77 -13.13 7.21
C PHE A 148 -3.94 -14.48 7.90
N ALA A 149 -3.89 -14.55 9.23
CA ALA A 149 -4.20 -15.78 9.96
C ALA A 149 -5.67 -16.23 9.80
N SER A 150 -6.57 -15.33 9.41
CA SER A 150 -7.99 -15.65 9.18
C SER A 150 -8.30 -16.15 7.76
N ALA A 151 -7.32 -16.10 6.86
CA ALA A 151 -7.49 -16.59 5.50
C ALA A 151 -7.48 -18.14 5.45
N PRO A 152 -8.14 -18.75 4.46
CA PRO A 152 -8.06 -20.20 4.27
C PRO A 152 -6.61 -20.63 4.05
N ASP A 153 -6.26 -21.81 4.55
CA ASP A 153 -4.92 -22.35 4.38
C ASP A 153 -4.66 -22.79 2.93
N ASN A 154 -3.42 -22.68 2.46
CA ASN A 154 -3.00 -22.92 1.06
C ASN A 154 -3.89 -22.20 0.03
N ALA A 155 -4.20 -20.93 0.30
CA ALA A 155 -5.07 -20.11 -0.52
C ALA A 155 -4.29 -19.07 -1.31
N LEU A 156 -4.83 -18.73 -2.48
CA LEU A 156 -4.38 -17.61 -3.27
C LEU A 156 -5.49 -16.57 -3.26
N VAL A 157 -5.21 -15.37 -2.76
CA VAL A 157 -6.17 -14.25 -2.70
C VAL A 157 -5.78 -13.25 -3.77
N MET A 158 -6.72 -12.91 -4.65
CA MET A 158 -6.50 -11.92 -5.69
C MET A 158 -7.45 -10.74 -5.50
N LEU A 159 -6.92 -9.52 -5.58
CA LEU A 159 -7.67 -8.28 -5.59
C LEU A 159 -7.26 -7.46 -6.81
N THR A 160 -8.22 -7.15 -7.68
CA THR A 160 -8.01 -6.33 -8.88
C THR A 160 -8.91 -5.11 -8.82
N ILE A 161 -8.33 -3.94 -8.98
CA ILE A 161 -9.03 -2.65 -8.94
C ILE A 161 -8.89 -1.97 -10.30
N PHE A 162 -10.02 -1.54 -10.86
CA PHE A 162 -10.08 -0.92 -12.18
C PHE A 162 -10.32 0.58 -12.10
N SER A 163 -9.66 1.36 -12.95
CA SER A 163 -10.00 2.75 -13.23
C SER A 163 -10.56 2.81 -14.65
N GLY A 164 -11.90 2.88 -14.77
CA GLY A 164 -12.55 2.65 -16.05
C GLY A 164 -12.42 1.20 -16.48
N GLN A 165 -11.76 0.95 -17.62
CA GLN A 165 -11.50 -0.39 -18.14
C GLN A 165 -10.08 -0.88 -17.85
N ASP A 166 -9.20 0.01 -17.41
CA ASP A 166 -7.81 -0.31 -17.15
C ASP A 166 -7.62 -0.81 -15.71
N ILE A 167 -6.70 -1.76 -15.53
CA ILE A 167 -6.30 -2.20 -14.19
C ILE A 167 -5.49 -1.07 -13.57
N TRP A 168 -6.05 -0.43 -12.55
CA TRP A 168 -5.34 0.58 -11.75
C TRP A 168 -4.31 -0.07 -10.83
N THR A 169 -4.69 -1.19 -10.21
CA THR A 169 -3.76 -2.03 -9.44
C THR A 169 -4.31 -3.43 -9.27
N ASN A 170 -3.42 -4.40 -9.10
CA ASN A 170 -3.77 -5.77 -8.82
C ASN A 170 -2.77 -6.37 -7.82
N TRP A 171 -3.29 -7.23 -6.94
CA TRP A 171 -2.50 -7.99 -6.00
C TRP A 171 -2.94 -9.45 -6.02
N ILE A 172 -1.96 -10.33 -5.98
CA ILE A 172 -2.09 -11.76 -5.78
C ILE A 172 -1.23 -12.13 -4.58
N ILE A 173 -1.89 -12.63 -3.53
CA ILE A 173 -1.27 -12.97 -2.26
C ILE A 173 -1.46 -14.48 -2.04
N GLY A 174 -0.37 -15.23 -2.02
CA GLY A 174 -0.36 -16.64 -1.63
C GLY A 174 -0.22 -16.78 -0.13
N ILE A 175 -1.02 -17.66 0.46
CA ILE A 175 -1.10 -17.90 1.89
C ILE A 175 -1.00 -19.41 2.16
N GLU A 176 -0.01 -19.84 2.93
CA GLU A 176 0.22 -21.24 3.32
C GLU A 176 0.56 -21.28 4.83
N GLY A 177 0.06 -22.22 5.63
CA GLY A 177 0.26 -22.25 7.09
C GLY A 177 -0.12 -20.96 7.84
N GLY A 178 -1.11 -20.20 7.37
CA GLY A 178 -1.42 -18.86 7.91
C GLY A 178 -0.25 -17.87 7.74
N THR A 179 0.54 -18.07 6.69
CA THR A 179 1.75 -17.35 6.33
C THR A 179 1.60 -16.78 4.94
N ILE A 180 1.97 -15.53 4.70
CA ILE A 180 2.12 -15.06 3.31
C ILE A 180 3.35 -15.75 2.73
N THR A 181 3.24 -16.34 1.54
CA THR A 181 4.35 -17.02 0.84
C THR A 181 4.61 -16.44 -0.54
N LEU A 182 3.65 -15.71 -1.11
CA LEU A 182 3.73 -15.10 -2.42
C LEU A 182 3.05 -13.74 -2.40
N ILE A 183 3.70 -12.75 -3.01
CA ILE A 183 3.15 -11.41 -3.24
C ILE A 183 3.51 -11.07 -4.68
N THR A 184 2.52 -11.07 -5.57
CA THR A 184 2.73 -10.88 -7.01
C THR A 184 1.57 -10.13 -7.65
N THR A 185 1.68 -9.78 -8.92
CA THR A 185 0.61 -9.11 -9.67
C THR A 185 0.21 -9.92 -10.91
N LEU A 186 -0.79 -9.43 -11.65
CA LEU A 186 -1.23 -10.01 -12.91
C LEU A 186 -0.18 -9.90 -14.03
N ASP A 187 0.88 -9.13 -13.86
CA ASP A 187 1.92 -8.98 -14.89
C ASP A 187 2.63 -10.32 -15.19
N VAL A 188 2.73 -11.20 -14.20
CA VAL A 188 3.25 -12.58 -14.35
C VAL A 188 2.51 -13.35 -15.44
N ILE A 189 1.20 -13.12 -15.58
CA ILE A 189 0.37 -13.88 -16.53
C ILE A 189 0.21 -13.17 -17.88
N LYS A 190 0.80 -11.97 -18.06
CA LYS A 190 0.66 -11.09 -19.24
C LYS A 190 -0.73 -11.21 -19.86
N PRO A 191 -1.79 -10.85 -19.13
CA PRO A 191 -3.13 -11.15 -19.56
C PRO A 191 -3.38 -10.44 -20.89
N LYS A 192 -3.79 -11.19 -21.92
CA LYS A 192 -4.35 -10.63 -23.15
C LYS A 192 -5.71 -10.05 -22.78
N ILE A 193 -5.72 -8.92 -22.09
CA ILE A 193 -6.94 -8.16 -21.79
C ILE A 193 -7.36 -7.59 -23.14
N GLY A 194 -8.36 -8.25 -23.74
CA GLY A 194 -8.97 -7.78 -24.98
C GLY A 194 -9.73 -6.49 -24.68
N SER A 195 -9.74 -5.58 -25.64
CA SER A 195 -10.42 -4.27 -25.61
C SER A 195 -11.95 -4.39 -25.60
N THR A 196 -12.53 -5.16 -24.66
CA THR A 196 -13.96 -5.44 -24.61
C THR A 196 -14.65 -4.81 -23.40
N GLY A 197 -14.40 -3.50 -23.18
CA GLY A 197 -15.36 -2.51 -22.66
C GLY A 197 -16.05 -2.71 -21.30
N ASP A 198 -15.94 -3.87 -20.64
CA ASP A 198 -16.51 -4.17 -19.31
C ASP A 198 -15.70 -5.26 -18.59
N TRP A 199 -14.81 -4.83 -17.68
CA TRP A 199 -14.00 -5.69 -16.82
C TRP A 199 -14.79 -6.76 -16.06
N ARG A 200 -16.09 -6.55 -15.79
CA ARG A 200 -16.94 -7.52 -15.08
C ARG A 200 -17.14 -8.81 -15.86
N ARG A 201 -17.06 -8.74 -17.19
CA ARG A 201 -17.17 -9.91 -18.10
C ARG A 201 -15.85 -10.67 -18.17
N GLU A 202 -14.74 -9.97 -18.03
CA GLU A 202 -13.38 -10.48 -18.19
C GLU A 202 -12.80 -11.10 -16.91
N CYS A 203 -13.39 -10.82 -15.74
CA CYS A 203 -12.98 -11.36 -14.44
C CYS A 203 -12.78 -12.89 -14.43
N ARG A 204 -13.57 -13.65 -15.20
CA ARG A 204 -13.42 -15.11 -15.29
C ARG A 204 -12.12 -15.50 -15.98
N GLN A 205 -11.80 -14.86 -17.10
CA GLN A 205 -10.57 -15.13 -17.86
C GLN A 205 -9.33 -14.81 -17.03
N ILE A 206 -9.35 -13.67 -16.32
CA ILE A 206 -8.27 -13.28 -15.40
C ILE A 206 -8.09 -14.34 -14.29
N THR A 207 -9.18 -14.74 -13.63
CA THR A 207 -9.16 -15.78 -12.57
C THR A 207 -8.60 -17.10 -13.08
N ASP A 208 -9.01 -17.53 -14.28
CA ASP A 208 -8.59 -18.81 -14.85
C ASP A 208 -7.14 -18.75 -15.36
N GLY A 209 -6.67 -17.59 -15.82
CA GLY A 209 -5.26 -17.34 -16.14
C GLY A 209 -4.34 -17.48 -14.92
N VAL A 210 -4.72 -16.89 -13.79
CA VAL A 210 -4.00 -17.07 -12.52
C VAL A 210 -4.03 -18.53 -12.06
N LYS A 211 -5.18 -19.21 -12.17
CA LYS A 211 -5.26 -20.66 -11.87
C LYS A 211 -4.29 -21.47 -12.73
N LYS A 212 -4.18 -21.15 -14.02
CA LYS A 212 -3.27 -21.85 -14.95
C LYS A 212 -1.81 -21.63 -14.56
N GLN A 213 -1.44 -20.43 -14.13
CA GLN A 213 -0.07 -20.08 -13.75
C GLN A 213 0.35 -20.70 -12.41
N PHE A 214 -0.51 -20.64 -11.39
CA PHE A 214 -0.15 -21.01 -10.02
C PHE A 214 -0.74 -22.36 -9.58
N GLY A 215 -1.50 -23.05 -10.44
CA GLY A 215 -2.14 -24.34 -10.14
C GLY A 215 -3.33 -24.28 -9.17
N VAL A 216 -3.45 -23.20 -8.39
CA VAL A 216 -4.51 -22.98 -7.40
C VAL A 216 -5.47 -21.90 -7.88
N LYS A 217 -6.78 -22.12 -7.72
CA LYS A 217 -7.79 -21.14 -8.13
C LYS A 217 -7.86 -20.00 -7.11
N PRO A 218 -7.62 -18.73 -7.50
CA PRO A 218 -7.69 -17.62 -6.56
C PRO A 218 -9.08 -17.37 -6.01
N LEU A 219 -9.17 -17.09 -4.71
CA LEU A 219 -10.25 -16.30 -4.13
C LEU A 219 -10.10 -14.87 -4.67
N SER A 220 -10.90 -14.53 -5.67
CA SER A 220 -10.71 -13.31 -6.45
C SER A 220 -11.76 -12.27 -6.13
N PHE A 221 -11.35 -11.02 -6.00
CA PHE A 221 -12.20 -9.85 -5.82
C PHE A 221 -11.85 -8.80 -6.86
N PHE A 222 -12.87 -8.30 -7.56
CA PHE A 222 -12.74 -7.32 -8.61
C PHE A 222 -13.69 -6.16 -8.32
N MET A 223 -13.20 -4.93 -8.40
CA MET A 223 -14.00 -3.72 -8.14
C MET A 223 -13.46 -2.52 -8.89
N ASP A 224 -14.28 -1.49 -9.07
CA ASP A 224 -13.80 -0.19 -9.55
C ASP A 224 -13.12 0.62 -8.43
N HIS A 225 -12.31 1.60 -8.84
CA HIS A 225 -11.55 2.46 -7.96
C HIS A 225 -12.45 3.25 -6.99
N GLU A 226 -13.66 3.62 -7.40
CA GLU A 226 -14.62 4.33 -6.54
C GLU A 226 -15.13 3.44 -5.40
N THR A 227 -15.50 2.19 -5.72
CA THR A 227 -15.92 1.18 -4.74
C THR A 227 -14.78 0.86 -3.78
N PHE A 228 -13.57 0.75 -4.31
CA PHE A 228 -12.38 0.54 -3.50
C PHE A 228 -12.15 1.70 -2.51
N ARG A 229 -12.17 2.96 -2.99
CA ARG A 229 -12.06 4.15 -2.12
C ARG A 229 -13.14 4.15 -1.03
N GLY A 230 -14.39 3.87 -1.42
CA GLY A 230 -15.50 3.77 -0.46
C GLY A 230 -15.31 2.68 0.61
N LEU A 231 -14.71 1.54 0.24
CA LEU A 231 -14.38 0.48 1.18
C LEU A 231 -13.32 0.91 2.20
N ILE A 232 -12.31 1.67 1.76
CA ILE A 232 -11.24 2.16 2.63
C ILE A 232 -11.74 3.24 3.60
N GLU A 233 -12.57 4.16 3.12
CA GLU A 233 -13.14 5.27 3.91
C GLU A 233 -14.26 4.82 4.87
N ALA A 234 -14.88 3.66 4.62
CA ALA A 234 -15.98 3.17 5.43
C ALA A 234 -15.57 2.86 6.89
N LYS A 235 -16.24 3.51 7.86
CA LYS A 235 -16.13 3.17 9.29
C LYS A 235 -16.48 1.70 9.56
N GLY A 236 -17.41 1.13 8.80
CA GLY A 236 -17.85 -0.26 8.88
C GLY A 236 -17.39 -1.10 7.69
N LYS A 237 -16.09 -1.35 7.53
CA LYS A 237 -15.49 -2.03 6.36
C LYS A 237 -16.17 -3.36 6.00
N LEU A 238 -16.44 -4.22 6.98
CA LEU A 238 -17.11 -5.51 6.75
C LEU A 238 -18.55 -5.34 6.24
N ARG A 239 -19.28 -4.35 6.78
CA ARG A 239 -20.64 -4.03 6.34
C ARG A 239 -20.61 -3.55 4.89
N PHE A 240 -19.76 -2.56 4.58
CA PHE A 240 -19.59 -2.02 3.24
C PHE A 240 -19.20 -3.12 2.25
N PHE A 241 -18.21 -3.95 2.58
CA PHE A 241 -17.75 -5.03 1.72
C PHE A 241 -18.87 -6.02 1.37
N ALA A 242 -19.66 -6.43 2.36
CA ALA A 242 -20.78 -7.33 2.15
C ALA A 242 -21.91 -6.69 1.32
N ASP A 243 -22.21 -5.41 1.54
CA ASP A 243 -23.21 -4.66 0.77
C ASP A 243 -22.74 -4.44 -0.69
N ALA A 244 -21.45 -4.17 -0.88
CA ALA A 244 -20.84 -4.03 -2.20
C ALA A 244 -20.80 -5.38 -2.96
N LEU A 245 -20.62 -6.50 -2.26
CA LEU A 245 -20.78 -7.85 -2.82
C LEU A 245 -22.23 -8.15 -3.22
N SER A 246 -23.21 -7.80 -2.37
CA SER A 246 -24.63 -8.08 -2.63
C SER A 246 -25.18 -7.24 -3.80
N THR A 247 -24.70 -6.01 -3.95
CA THR A 247 -25.04 -5.08 -5.04
C THR A 247 -24.17 -5.26 -6.30
N LYS A 248 -23.27 -6.25 -6.31
CA LYS A 248 -22.33 -6.54 -7.43
C LYS A 248 -21.38 -5.38 -7.79
N LYS A 249 -21.17 -4.44 -6.87
CA LYS A 249 -20.07 -3.46 -6.97
C LYS A 249 -18.71 -4.15 -6.81
N ILE A 250 -18.66 -5.19 -5.98
CA ILE A 250 -17.55 -6.15 -5.91
C ILE A 250 -17.99 -7.44 -6.60
N VAL A 251 -17.27 -7.84 -7.64
CA VAL A 251 -17.42 -9.15 -8.27
C VAL A 251 -16.41 -10.08 -7.62
N SER A 252 -16.89 -11.24 -7.14
CA SER A 252 -16.03 -12.25 -6.54
C SER A 252 -16.07 -13.57 -7.30
N LYS A 253 -14.94 -14.29 -7.32
CA LYS A 253 -14.83 -15.64 -7.86
C LYS A 253 -14.20 -16.56 -6.82
N ALA A 254 -14.63 -17.83 -6.85
CA ALA A 254 -14.18 -18.88 -5.93
C ALA A 254 -14.42 -18.59 -4.42
N LEU A 255 -15.38 -17.73 -4.07
CA LEU A 255 -15.84 -17.60 -2.68
C LEU A 255 -16.27 -18.98 -2.13
N PRO A 256 -15.81 -19.39 -0.93
CA PRO A 256 -16.28 -20.61 -0.29
C PRO A 256 -17.80 -20.59 -0.06
N ILE A 257 -18.44 -21.76 -0.13
CA ILE A 257 -19.90 -21.91 -0.07
C ILE A 257 -20.51 -21.23 1.16
N LYS A 258 -19.88 -21.38 2.34
CA LYS A 258 -20.34 -20.76 3.59
C LYS A 258 -20.52 -19.24 3.47
N TYR A 259 -19.61 -18.55 2.77
CA TYR A 259 -19.71 -17.10 2.58
C TYR A 259 -20.76 -16.73 1.53
N ARG A 260 -20.95 -17.57 0.50
CA ARG A 260 -22.03 -17.36 -0.49
C ARG A 260 -23.41 -17.47 0.15
N ILE A 261 -23.61 -18.47 1.01
CA ILE A 261 -24.86 -18.66 1.76
C ILE A 261 -25.12 -17.46 2.68
N MET A 262 -24.11 -17.02 3.42
CA MET A 262 -24.22 -15.84 4.30
C MET A 262 -24.60 -14.57 3.51
N LEU A 263 -23.99 -14.32 2.35
CA LEU A 263 -24.31 -13.18 1.50
C LEU A 263 -25.72 -13.28 0.90
N PHE A 264 -26.16 -14.48 0.52
CA PHE A 264 -27.51 -14.73 0.01
C PHE A 264 -28.57 -14.44 1.07
N LEU A 265 -28.40 -14.95 2.28
CA LEU A 265 -29.31 -14.70 3.40
C LEU A 265 -29.41 -13.21 3.72
N ARG A 266 -28.29 -12.50 3.70
CA ARG A 266 -28.27 -11.05 3.95
C ARG A 266 -28.96 -10.23 2.85
N ARG A 267 -28.99 -10.73 1.60
CA ARG A 267 -29.72 -10.11 0.50
C ARG A 267 -31.23 -10.28 0.64
N ILE A 268 -31.68 -11.41 1.18
CA ILE A 268 -33.10 -11.72 1.39
C ILE A 268 -33.63 -11.06 2.66
N PHE A 269 -32.80 -10.95 3.70
CA PHE A 269 -33.15 -10.35 4.99
C PHE A 269 -32.24 -9.13 5.28
N PRO A 270 -32.44 -8.00 4.59
CA PRO A 270 -31.73 -6.77 4.91
C PRO A 270 -32.21 -6.26 6.28
N LYS A 271 -31.31 -6.25 7.26
CA LYS A 271 -31.49 -5.50 8.51
C LYS A 271 -31.09 -4.04 8.32
#